data_AF-A0A9D6XPW0-F1
#
_entry.id   AF-A0A9D6XPW0-F1
#
_cell.length_a   1.000
_cell.length_b   1.000
_cell.length_c   1.000
_cell.angle_alpha   90.00
_cell.angle_beta   90.00
_cell.angle_gamma   90.00
#
_symmetry.space_group_name_H-M   'P 1'
#
loop_
_entity.id
_entity.type
_entity.pdbx_description
1 polymer ?
#
loop_
_entity_poly.entity_id
_entity_poly.type
_entity_poly.pdbx_seq_one_letter_code
_entity_poly.pdbx_strand_id
1 'polypeptide(L)'
;LYRDAARLEPGDGASHFRLGVAYRHRHDSPDRRPGDFQKAIDHWSRALEIDPNDYIGRRRIQQYGPRQDKPYPFYDWVETAREEIRARGESPLPLALEPGGAETAPPAGALSPTAAPEGEPDPDGRIHRDRRPFIRVETTVVPETRPDGLAARIHVEFRPNEAISAHWNNEAEDLVLWVAPPPGWTVERRLLTVPNPPDPVSREVRRIEFEALGPPGRGPGTFPAYALYYVCEDVDGTCLYRRQDIPVKIEPGALGTP
;
A
#
# COMPACT_ATOMS: atom_id res chain seq x y z
N LEU A 1 16.30 12.20 -17.99
CA LEU A 1 15.70 11.62 -19.21
C LEU A 1 14.18 11.60 -19.15
N TYR A 2 13.48 10.59 -18.60
CA TYR A 2 11.99 10.56 -18.68
C TYR A 2 11.29 11.69 -17.94
N ARG A 3 11.86 12.19 -16.83
CA ARG A 3 11.37 13.42 -16.17
C ARG A 3 11.45 14.64 -17.09
N ASP A 4 12.53 14.75 -17.85
CA ASP A 4 12.72 15.86 -18.79
C ASP A 4 11.79 15.72 -19.98
N ALA A 5 11.63 14.50 -20.50
CA ALA A 5 10.70 14.19 -21.59
C ALA A 5 9.24 14.52 -21.22
N ALA A 6 8.75 14.03 -20.07
CA ALA A 6 7.41 14.34 -19.58
C ALA A 6 7.22 15.85 -19.26
N ARG A 7 8.29 16.58 -18.99
CA ARG A 7 8.24 18.05 -18.80
C ARG A 7 8.18 18.80 -20.13
N LEU A 8 8.95 18.36 -21.13
CA LEU A 8 9.00 18.99 -22.45
C LEU A 8 7.71 18.71 -23.24
N GLU A 9 7.16 17.50 -23.11
CA GLU A 9 5.94 17.07 -23.78
C GLU A 9 4.97 16.44 -22.76
N PRO A 10 4.20 17.25 -22.00
CA PRO A 10 3.27 16.75 -20.97
C PRO A 10 2.09 15.93 -21.50
N GLY A 11 1.90 15.92 -22.83
CA GLY A 11 0.90 15.12 -23.53
C GLY A 11 1.44 13.80 -24.08
N ASP A 12 2.72 13.47 -23.83
CA ASP A 12 3.27 12.16 -24.24
C ASP A 12 3.00 11.10 -23.16
N GLY A 13 1.94 10.31 -23.38
CA GLY A 13 1.56 9.21 -22.49
C GLY A 13 2.68 8.18 -22.30
N ALA A 14 3.51 7.95 -23.32
CA ALA A 14 4.59 6.97 -23.25
C ALA A 14 5.73 7.44 -22.32
N SER A 15 6.02 8.74 -22.27
CA SER A 15 6.95 9.32 -21.29
C SER A 15 6.42 9.19 -19.87
N HIS A 16 5.13 9.46 -19.65
CA HIS A 16 4.48 9.25 -18.36
C HIS A 16 4.54 7.78 -17.94
N PHE A 17 4.19 6.85 -18.82
CA PHE A 17 4.24 5.41 -18.52
C PHE A 17 5.65 4.96 -18.09
N ARG A 18 6.68 5.30 -18.88
CA ARG A 18 8.07 4.93 -18.59
C ARG A 18 8.60 5.60 -17.32
N LEU A 19 8.17 6.82 -17.03
CA LEU A 19 8.51 7.49 -15.79
C LEU A 19 7.88 6.79 -14.58
N GLY A 20 6.63 6.33 -14.70
CA GLY A 20 5.98 5.51 -13.67
C GLY A 20 6.74 4.20 -13.42
N VAL A 21 7.17 3.51 -14.49
CA VAL A 21 8.02 2.30 -14.39
C VAL A 21 9.34 2.60 -13.66
N ALA A 22 10.00 3.71 -14.00
CA ALA A 22 11.25 4.10 -13.35
C ALA A 22 11.07 4.41 -11.86
N TYR A 23 9.98 5.06 -11.48
CA TYR A 23 9.65 5.28 -10.08
C TYR A 23 9.37 3.98 -9.33
N ARG A 24 8.59 3.07 -9.91
CA ARG A 24 8.33 1.77 -9.30
C ARG A 24 9.61 0.95 -9.13
N HIS A 25 10.46 0.89 -10.17
CA HIS A 25 11.74 0.21 -10.08
C HIS A 25 12.63 0.81 -8.97
N ARG A 26 12.64 2.13 -8.81
CA ARG A 26 13.39 2.76 -7.72
C ARG A 26 12.81 2.44 -6.34
N HIS A 27 11.47 2.42 -6.21
CA HIS A 27 10.78 2.00 -4.98
C HIS A 27 11.19 0.59 -4.53
N ASP A 28 11.32 -0.34 -5.48
CA ASP A 28 11.69 -1.73 -5.20
C ASP A 28 13.20 -1.91 -4.92
N SER A 29 14.01 -0.87 -5.12
CA SER A 29 15.48 -0.91 -5.00
C SER A 29 16.01 -0.35 -3.67
N PRO A 30 17.33 -0.49 -3.39
CA PRO A 30 17.99 0.24 -2.32
C PRO A 30 17.97 1.78 -2.48
N ASP A 31 17.85 2.30 -3.71
CA ASP A 31 17.83 3.74 -4.02
C ASP A 31 16.45 4.38 -3.81
N ARG A 32 15.53 3.68 -3.14
CA ARG A 32 14.16 4.13 -2.88
C ARG A 32 14.12 5.52 -2.28
N ARG A 33 13.09 6.27 -2.62
CA ARG A 33 12.79 7.56 -1.98
C ARG A 33 11.32 7.62 -1.56
N PRO A 34 11.01 8.39 -0.52
CA PRO A 34 9.63 8.58 -0.10
C PRO A 34 8.70 9.00 -1.24
N GLY A 35 7.58 8.30 -1.34
CA GLY A 35 6.54 8.54 -2.32
C GLY A 35 6.88 8.07 -3.74
N ASP A 36 7.93 7.25 -3.94
CA ASP A 36 8.22 6.69 -5.26
C ASP A 36 7.08 5.82 -5.79
N PHE A 37 6.48 4.99 -4.93
CA PHE A 37 5.35 4.18 -5.37
C PHE A 37 4.13 5.04 -5.74
N GLN A 38 3.77 6.06 -4.94
CA GLN A 38 2.71 7.01 -5.31
C GLN A 38 3.01 7.71 -6.64
N LYS A 39 4.24 8.20 -6.86
CA LYS A 39 4.61 8.81 -8.14
C LYS A 39 4.48 7.82 -9.31
N ALA A 40 4.76 6.54 -9.09
CA ALA A 40 4.54 5.53 -10.13
C ALA A 40 3.07 5.47 -10.54
N ILE A 41 2.17 5.42 -9.56
CA ILE A 41 0.72 5.45 -9.76
C ILE A 41 0.29 6.72 -10.47
N ASP A 42 0.70 7.90 -9.98
CA ASP A 42 0.31 9.20 -10.56
C ASP A 42 0.71 9.29 -12.04
N HIS A 43 1.92 8.82 -12.38
CA HIS A 43 2.40 8.83 -13.76
C HIS A 43 1.69 7.79 -14.65
N TRP A 44 1.36 6.60 -14.13
CA TRP A 44 0.55 5.63 -14.89
C TRP A 44 -0.88 6.11 -15.10
N SER A 45 -1.51 6.72 -14.09
CA SER A 45 -2.84 7.34 -14.21
C SER A 45 -2.82 8.43 -15.27
N ARG A 46 -1.81 9.31 -15.25
CA ARG A 46 -1.67 10.35 -16.26
C ARG A 46 -1.45 9.79 -17.67
N ALA A 47 -0.70 8.70 -17.81
CA ALA A 47 -0.56 8.04 -19.12
C ALA A 47 -1.92 7.53 -19.64
N LEU A 48 -2.73 6.92 -18.77
CA LEU A 48 -4.06 6.43 -19.11
C LEU A 48 -5.07 7.56 -19.41
N GLU A 49 -4.95 8.71 -18.74
CA GLU A 49 -5.75 9.90 -19.09
C GLU A 49 -5.44 10.42 -20.50
N ILE A 50 -4.16 10.40 -20.89
CA ILE A 50 -3.70 10.86 -22.20
C ILE A 50 -4.16 9.89 -23.31
N ASP A 51 -4.01 8.58 -23.08
CA ASP A 51 -4.49 7.54 -23.98
C ASP A 51 -5.32 6.49 -23.21
N PRO A 52 -6.66 6.64 -23.19
CA PRO A 52 -7.56 5.69 -22.53
C PRO A 52 -7.51 4.27 -23.10
N ASN A 53 -6.97 4.09 -24.31
CA ASN A 53 -6.82 2.79 -24.95
C ASN A 53 -5.46 2.14 -24.64
N ASP A 54 -4.58 2.79 -23.85
CA ASP A 54 -3.34 2.18 -23.35
C ASP A 54 -3.66 1.05 -22.35
N TYR A 55 -3.83 -0.14 -22.92
CA TYR A 55 -4.04 -1.36 -22.18
C TYR A 55 -2.92 -1.65 -21.17
N ILE A 56 -1.66 -1.33 -21.50
CA ILE A 56 -0.51 -1.65 -20.66
C ILE A 56 -0.51 -0.73 -19.43
N GLY A 57 -0.72 0.57 -19.63
CA GLY A 57 -0.91 1.55 -18.56
C GLY A 57 -2.05 1.17 -17.62
N ARG A 58 -3.21 0.82 -18.19
CA ARG A 58 -4.38 0.35 -17.41
C ARG A 58 -4.04 -0.86 -16.53
N ARG A 59 -3.37 -1.88 -17.10
CA ARG A 59 -3.00 -3.09 -16.37
C ARG A 59 -2.03 -2.84 -15.23
N ARG A 60 -1.11 -1.86 -15.34
CA ARG A 60 -0.21 -1.49 -14.24
C ARG A 60 -0.94 -0.90 -13.05
N ILE A 61 -1.96 -0.07 -13.29
CA ILE A 61 -2.80 0.46 -12.21
C ILE A 61 -3.64 -0.67 -11.61
N GLN A 62 -4.29 -1.49 -12.44
CA GLN A 62 -5.11 -2.63 -11.98
C GLN A 62 -4.31 -3.69 -11.22
N GLN A 63 -3.02 -3.87 -11.51
CA GLN A 63 -2.11 -4.74 -10.76
C GLN A 63 -2.05 -4.37 -9.27
N TYR A 64 -2.01 -3.07 -8.96
CA TYR A 64 -1.92 -2.57 -7.59
C TYR A 64 -3.25 -2.00 -7.06
N GLY A 65 -4.27 -1.90 -7.92
CA GLY A 65 -5.56 -1.28 -7.64
C GLY A 65 -6.58 -2.20 -6.96
N PRO A 66 -7.81 -1.70 -6.76
CA PRO A 66 -8.88 -2.43 -6.07
C PRO A 66 -9.37 -3.63 -6.89
N ARG A 67 -9.78 -4.70 -6.21
CA ARG A 67 -10.25 -5.95 -6.82
C ARG A 67 -11.45 -5.78 -7.74
N GLN A 68 -12.31 -4.78 -7.52
CA GLN A 68 -13.45 -4.51 -8.41
C GLN A 68 -13.05 -4.08 -9.82
N ASP A 69 -11.82 -3.60 -9.99
CA ASP A 69 -11.26 -3.23 -11.29
C ASP A 69 -10.20 -4.24 -11.77
N LYS A 70 -10.02 -5.36 -11.04
CA LYS A 70 -9.09 -6.39 -11.48
C LYS A 70 -9.72 -7.28 -12.56
N PRO A 71 -8.99 -7.56 -13.64
CA PRO A 71 -9.42 -8.54 -14.64
C PRO A 71 -9.18 -9.99 -14.21
N TYR A 72 -8.12 -10.21 -13.42
CA TYR A 72 -7.58 -11.48 -12.96
C TYR A 72 -6.53 -11.18 -11.86
N PRO A 73 -6.15 -12.15 -11.02
CA PRO A 73 -4.95 -12.05 -10.20
C PRO A 73 -3.70 -12.08 -11.09
N PHE A 74 -2.72 -11.22 -10.85
CA PHE A 74 -1.55 -11.07 -11.72
C PHE A 74 -0.46 -12.11 -11.45
N TYR A 75 -0.27 -12.48 -10.17
CA TYR A 75 0.82 -13.35 -9.71
C TYR A 75 0.35 -14.47 -8.76
N ASP A 76 -0.92 -14.87 -8.80
CA ASP A 76 -1.40 -16.04 -8.04
C ASP A 76 -0.69 -17.34 -8.42
N TRP A 77 -0.26 -17.47 -9.67
CA TRP A 77 0.53 -18.62 -10.15
C TRP A 77 1.83 -18.83 -9.38
N VAL A 78 2.36 -17.83 -8.67
CA VAL A 78 3.60 -17.97 -7.88
C VAL A 78 3.41 -19.00 -6.76
N GLU A 79 2.27 -19.00 -6.08
CA GLU A 79 1.99 -19.98 -5.03
C GLU A 79 1.80 -21.38 -5.62
N THR A 80 1.07 -21.50 -6.73
CA THR A 80 0.93 -22.76 -7.46
C THR A 80 2.30 -23.31 -7.88
N ALA A 81 3.17 -22.48 -8.46
CA ALA A 81 4.50 -22.89 -8.87
C ALA A 81 5.35 -23.38 -7.69
N ARG A 82 5.23 -22.73 -6.52
CA ARG A 82 5.92 -23.15 -5.29
C ARG A 82 5.44 -24.51 -4.80
N GLU A 83 4.13 -24.74 -4.80
CA GLU A 83 3.54 -26.03 -4.43
C GLU A 83 4.01 -27.14 -5.38
N GLU A 84 4.00 -26.89 -6.69
CA GLU A 84 4.46 -27.85 -7.69
C GLU A 84 5.95 -28.19 -7.56
N ILE A 85 6.80 -27.19 -7.29
CA ILE A 85 8.24 -27.40 -7.03
C ILE A 85 8.41 -28.30 -5.79
N ARG A 86 7.71 -28.01 -4.69
CA ARG A 86 7.78 -28.84 -3.47
C ARG A 86 7.28 -30.26 -3.71
N ALA A 87 6.22 -30.44 -4.51
CA ALA A 87 5.69 -31.75 -4.86
C ALA A 87 6.69 -32.64 -5.61
N ARG A 88 7.66 -32.03 -6.32
CA ARG A 88 8.78 -32.75 -6.95
C ARG A 88 9.95 -33.04 -6.01
N GLY A 89 9.86 -32.66 -4.73
CA GLY A 89 10.95 -32.78 -3.76
C GLY A 89 12.01 -31.70 -3.88
N GLU A 90 11.75 -30.64 -4.65
CA GLU A 90 12.63 -29.49 -4.82
C GLU A 90 12.27 -28.36 -3.83
N SER A 91 13.22 -27.46 -3.58
CA SER A 91 12.99 -26.25 -2.77
C SER A 91 12.79 -25.03 -3.67
N PRO A 92 11.65 -24.32 -3.59
CA PRO A 92 11.46 -23.09 -4.35
C PRO A 92 12.51 -22.05 -3.99
N LEU A 93 13.06 -21.39 -5.01
CA LEU A 93 13.97 -20.26 -4.80
C LEU A 93 13.16 -19.05 -4.31
N PRO A 94 13.66 -18.31 -3.30
CA PRO A 94 13.03 -17.07 -2.87
C PRO A 94 13.09 -16.03 -3.98
N LEU A 95 12.03 -15.23 -4.12
CA LEU A 95 12.04 -14.12 -5.06
C LEU A 95 12.76 -12.93 -4.43
N ALA A 96 13.47 -12.15 -5.26
CA ALA A 96 14.08 -10.90 -4.79
C ALA A 96 13.01 -9.89 -4.33
N LEU A 97 11.81 -9.97 -4.92
CA LEU A 97 10.62 -9.23 -4.51
C LEU A 97 9.41 -10.16 -4.56
N GLU A 98 8.80 -10.37 -3.41
CA GLU A 98 7.58 -11.16 -3.27
C GLU A 98 6.35 -10.37 -3.76
N PRO A 99 5.42 -10.99 -4.52
CA PRO A 99 4.14 -10.38 -4.84
C PRO A 99 3.36 -9.96 -3.59
N GLY A 100 2.83 -8.74 -3.60
CA GLY A 100 1.94 -8.24 -2.55
C GLY A 100 0.53 -8.80 -2.66
N GLY A 101 -0.30 -8.48 -1.66
CA GLY A 101 -1.70 -8.89 -1.63
C GLY A 101 -2.50 -8.37 -2.83
N ALA A 102 -2.13 -7.21 -3.37
CA ALA A 102 -2.78 -6.64 -4.53
C ALA A 102 -2.52 -7.47 -5.78
N GLU A 103 -1.31 -8.00 -5.91
CA GLU A 103 -0.89 -8.67 -7.14
C GLU A 103 -1.44 -10.11 -7.21
N THR A 104 -1.72 -10.71 -6.06
CA THR A 104 -2.29 -12.07 -5.95
C THR A 104 -3.81 -12.08 -5.76
N ALA A 105 -4.42 -10.96 -5.36
CA ALA A 105 -5.86 -10.91 -5.09
C ALA A 105 -6.70 -11.13 -6.37
N PRO A 106 -7.70 -12.04 -6.32
CA PRO A 106 -8.62 -12.24 -7.43
C PRO A 106 -9.60 -11.06 -7.58
N PRO A 107 -10.24 -10.91 -8.76
CA PRO A 107 -11.35 -9.98 -8.95
C PRO A 107 -12.47 -10.21 -7.94
N ALA A 108 -13.09 -9.11 -7.47
CA ALA A 108 -14.22 -9.16 -6.55
C ALA A 108 -15.27 -8.12 -6.96
N GLY A 109 -16.55 -8.53 -7.04
CA GLY A 109 -17.61 -7.67 -7.59
C GLY A 109 -17.99 -6.46 -6.72
N ALA A 110 -18.06 -6.63 -5.39
CA ALA A 110 -18.37 -5.57 -4.45
C ALA A 110 -17.43 -5.63 -3.25
N LEU A 111 -17.16 -4.46 -2.65
CA LEU A 111 -16.48 -4.39 -1.37
C LEU A 111 -17.41 -4.97 -0.30
N SER A 112 -16.96 -6.03 0.38
CA SER A 112 -17.68 -6.68 1.47
C SER A 112 -17.00 -6.32 2.79
N PRO A 113 -17.52 -5.34 3.55
CA PRO A 113 -16.96 -5.00 4.86
C PRO A 113 -17.09 -6.19 5.82
N THR A 114 -16.13 -6.34 6.71
CA THR A 114 -16.26 -7.33 7.79
C THR A 114 -17.42 -6.94 8.72
N ALA A 115 -18.33 -7.88 8.99
CA ALA A 115 -19.59 -7.62 9.68
C ALA A 115 -19.47 -7.42 11.21
N ALA A 116 -18.34 -7.82 11.81
CA ALA A 116 -18.14 -7.71 13.25
C ALA A 116 -17.76 -6.27 13.64
N PRO A 117 -18.40 -5.66 14.65
CA PRO A 117 -17.93 -4.40 15.20
C PRO A 117 -16.56 -4.64 15.86
N GLU A 118 -15.52 -4.08 15.23
CA GLU A 118 -14.16 -4.06 15.79
C GLU A 118 -14.08 -2.90 16.80
N GLY A 119 -13.56 -3.17 18.00
CA GLY A 119 -13.30 -2.14 19.00
C GLY A 119 -12.09 -1.30 18.61
N GLU A 120 -12.21 0.03 18.66
CA GLU A 120 -11.08 0.92 18.45
C GLU A 120 -9.99 0.64 19.50
N PRO A 121 -8.73 0.36 19.10
CA PRO A 121 -7.69 -0.03 20.06
C PRO A 121 -7.22 1.09 21.01
N ASP A 122 -7.38 2.36 20.64
CA ASP A 122 -6.92 3.53 21.41
C ASP A 122 -7.91 4.70 21.30
N PRO A 123 -9.16 4.51 21.77
CA PRO A 123 -10.25 5.48 21.55
C PRO A 123 -10.00 6.81 22.27
N ASP A 124 -9.29 6.76 23.38
CA ASP A 124 -8.94 7.93 24.19
C ASP A 124 -7.58 8.54 23.80
N GLY A 125 -6.88 7.97 22.82
CA GLY A 125 -5.59 8.49 22.35
C GLY A 125 -4.50 8.49 23.43
N ARG A 126 -4.49 7.52 24.34
CA ARG A 126 -3.60 7.46 25.51
C ARG A 126 -2.19 7.04 25.15
N ILE A 127 -2.01 6.36 24.01
CA ILE A 127 -0.70 5.87 23.58
C ILE A 127 0.17 7.04 23.09
N HIS A 128 1.44 7.03 23.49
CA HIS A 128 2.40 8.05 23.09
C HIS A 128 2.68 7.99 21.59
N ARG A 129 2.67 9.17 20.95
CA ARG A 129 2.97 9.28 19.52
C ARG A 129 4.45 9.04 19.25
N ASP A 130 4.73 8.39 18.13
CA ASP A 130 6.06 8.30 17.56
C ASP A 130 6.49 9.63 16.93
N ARG A 131 6.95 10.56 17.76
CA ARG A 131 7.39 11.90 17.33
C ARG A 131 8.79 11.91 16.71
N ARG A 132 9.56 10.83 16.88
CA ARG A 132 10.89 10.63 16.29
C ARG A 132 10.81 9.31 15.52
N PRO A 133 10.28 9.33 14.28
CA PRO A 133 9.72 8.15 13.63
C PRO A 133 10.71 6.98 13.68
N PHE A 134 10.53 6.09 14.65
CA PHE A 134 11.23 4.81 14.75
C PHE A 134 10.82 3.95 13.56
N ILE A 135 9.55 4.09 13.17
CA ILE A 135 9.01 3.52 11.96
C ILE A 135 8.69 4.64 10.99
N ARG A 136 9.24 4.55 9.77
CA ARG A 136 8.85 5.37 8.63
C ARG A 136 7.64 4.71 7.98
N VAL A 137 6.58 5.49 7.82
CA VAL A 137 5.35 5.02 7.16
C VAL A 137 5.18 5.70 5.82
N GLU A 138 4.92 4.90 4.80
CA GLU A 138 4.60 5.37 3.46
C GLU A 138 3.22 4.84 3.07
N THR A 139 2.39 5.73 2.52
CA THR A 139 1.08 5.38 2.02
C THR A 139 1.04 5.62 0.52
N THR A 140 0.51 4.66 -0.23
CA THR A 140 0.19 4.78 -1.65
C THR A 140 -1.27 4.46 -1.88
N VAL A 141 -1.98 5.35 -2.57
CA VAL A 141 -3.37 5.18 -2.94
C VAL A 141 -3.44 4.86 -4.43
N VAL A 142 -3.94 3.66 -4.73
CA VAL A 142 -4.12 3.18 -6.10
C VAL A 142 -5.61 3.23 -6.42
N PRO A 143 -6.03 4.14 -7.30
CA PRO A 143 -7.43 4.23 -7.71
C PRO A 143 -7.83 3.10 -8.66
N GLU A 144 -9.13 2.91 -8.86
CA GLU A 144 -9.60 2.17 -10.04
C GLU A 144 -9.44 2.98 -11.33
N THR A 145 -9.40 2.28 -12.46
CA THR A 145 -9.17 2.86 -13.79
C THR A 145 -10.45 3.27 -14.52
N ARG A 146 -11.61 3.11 -13.88
CA ARG A 146 -12.91 3.54 -14.42
C ARG A 146 -13.09 5.04 -14.17
N PRO A 147 -13.56 5.82 -15.17
CA PRO A 147 -13.75 7.27 -15.02
C PRO A 147 -14.71 7.68 -13.90
N ASP A 148 -15.73 6.88 -13.61
CA ASP A 148 -16.69 7.11 -12.52
C ASP A 148 -16.33 6.30 -11.26
N GLY A 149 -15.05 5.97 -11.12
CA GLY A 149 -14.57 5.08 -10.11
C GLY A 149 -14.78 5.61 -8.69
N LEU A 150 -15.28 4.76 -7.80
CA LEU A 150 -15.45 5.07 -6.38
C LEU A 150 -14.56 4.24 -5.48
N ALA A 151 -13.74 3.33 -6.00
CA ALA A 151 -12.86 2.49 -5.18
C ALA A 151 -11.38 2.83 -5.31
N ALA A 152 -10.66 2.64 -4.22
CA ALA A 152 -9.20 2.67 -4.21
C ALA A 152 -8.67 1.52 -3.35
N ARG A 153 -7.47 1.05 -3.68
CA ARG A 153 -6.65 0.20 -2.82
C ARG A 153 -5.55 1.03 -2.19
N ILE A 154 -5.44 0.95 -0.88
CA ILE A 154 -4.47 1.67 -0.09
C ILE A 154 -3.37 0.68 0.30
N HIS A 155 -2.12 1.07 0.06
CA HIS A 155 -0.92 0.35 0.46
C HIS A 155 -0.24 1.14 1.56
N VAL A 156 0.03 0.51 2.70
CA VAL A 156 0.74 1.12 3.83
C VAL A 156 1.98 0.27 4.11
N GLU A 157 3.16 0.86 3.92
CA GLU A 157 4.45 0.24 4.26
C GLU A 157 5.00 0.83 5.55
N PHE A 158 5.48 -0.03 6.43
CA PHE A 158 6.11 0.30 7.70
C PHE A 158 7.55 -0.17 7.69
N ARG A 159 8.48 0.77 7.77
CA ARG A 159 9.92 0.50 7.68
C ARG A 159 10.66 1.01 8.91
N PRO A 160 11.38 0.15 9.64
CA PRO A 160 12.26 0.60 10.70
C PRO A 160 13.27 1.64 10.22
N ASN A 161 13.50 2.67 11.03
CA ASN A 161 14.39 3.77 10.73
C ASN A 161 15.83 3.38 11.06
N GLU A 162 16.57 2.95 10.03
CA GLU A 162 17.97 2.52 10.15
C GLU A 162 18.89 3.61 10.72
N ALA A 163 18.58 4.90 10.53
CA ALA A 163 19.40 6.01 11.01
C ALA A 163 19.49 6.09 12.54
N ILE A 164 18.54 5.47 13.26
CA ILE A 164 18.55 5.34 14.73
C ILE A 164 18.54 3.88 15.16
N SER A 165 18.91 2.96 14.25
CA SER A 165 18.93 1.50 14.51
C SER A 165 17.61 0.96 15.08
N ALA A 166 16.48 1.54 14.64
CA ALA A 166 15.18 1.06 15.05
C ALA A 166 14.91 -0.35 14.50
N HIS A 167 14.19 -1.16 15.27
CA HIS A 167 13.78 -2.50 14.89
C HIS A 167 12.49 -2.91 15.63
N TRP A 168 11.76 -3.87 15.06
CA TRP A 168 10.54 -4.40 15.66
C TRP A 168 10.85 -5.22 16.91
N ASN A 169 9.99 -5.11 17.92
CA ASN A 169 9.93 -6.07 19.01
C ASN A 169 8.76 -7.03 18.77
N ASN A 170 9.09 -8.29 18.57
CA ASN A 170 8.14 -9.33 18.17
C ASN A 170 7.70 -10.21 19.35
N GLU A 171 8.25 -9.97 20.54
CA GLU A 171 7.91 -10.70 21.76
C GLU A 171 6.61 -10.17 22.41
N ALA A 172 6.05 -9.08 21.87
CA ALA A 172 4.80 -8.44 22.29
C ALA A 172 3.69 -8.61 21.24
N GLU A 173 2.67 -7.76 21.27
CA GLU A 173 1.56 -7.81 20.30
C GLU A 173 1.99 -7.40 18.87
N ASP A 174 1.15 -7.81 17.92
CA ASP A 174 1.30 -7.55 16.49
C ASP A 174 1.28 -6.06 16.14
N LEU A 175 1.77 -5.71 14.95
CA LEU A 175 1.49 -4.40 14.35
C LEU A 175 -0.01 -4.32 14.04
N VAL A 176 -0.66 -3.26 14.51
CA VAL A 176 -2.08 -2.99 14.27
C VAL A 176 -2.23 -1.69 13.49
N LEU A 177 -3.11 -1.66 12.49
CA LEU A 177 -3.59 -0.46 11.82
C LEU A 177 -5.09 -0.31 12.07
N TRP A 178 -5.49 0.83 12.65
CA TRP A 178 -6.89 1.23 12.76
C TRP A 178 -7.23 2.28 11.70
N VAL A 179 -8.34 2.08 11.01
CA VAL A 179 -8.87 2.97 9.97
C VAL A 179 -10.26 3.45 10.38
N ALA A 180 -10.42 4.77 10.45
CA ALA A 180 -11.68 5.43 10.73
C ALA A 180 -12.14 6.16 9.45
N PRO A 181 -12.91 5.50 8.57
CA PRO A 181 -13.40 6.16 7.36
C PRO A 181 -14.32 7.33 7.71
N PRO A 182 -14.24 8.46 6.98
CA PRO A 182 -15.18 9.56 7.16
C PRO A 182 -16.61 9.14 6.73
N PRO A 183 -17.66 9.88 7.15
CA PRO A 183 -19.03 9.56 6.80
C PRO A 183 -19.23 9.35 5.28
N GLY A 184 -19.98 8.30 4.92
CA GLY A 184 -20.26 7.92 3.53
C GLY A 184 -19.17 7.05 2.88
N TRP A 185 -18.02 6.87 3.52
CA TRP A 185 -16.99 5.94 3.05
C TRP A 185 -17.11 4.58 3.71
N THR A 186 -16.76 3.56 2.95
CA THR A 186 -16.72 2.16 3.39
C THR A 186 -15.30 1.64 3.21
N VAL A 187 -14.80 0.86 4.16
CA VAL A 187 -13.52 0.16 4.08
C VAL A 187 -13.74 -1.33 4.28
N GLU A 188 -12.87 -2.16 3.70
CA GLU A 188 -12.94 -3.63 3.83
C GLU A 188 -12.90 -4.06 5.31
N ARG A 189 -12.00 -3.45 6.08
CA ARG A 189 -11.77 -3.67 7.51
C ARG A 189 -11.34 -2.38 8.17
N ARG A 190 -11.70 -2.19 9.44
CA ARG A 190 -11.24 -1.04 10.23
C ARG A 190 -10.01 -1.40 11.03
N LEU A 191 -9.89 -2.64 11.49
CA LEU A 191 -8.76 -3.19 12.22
C LEU A 191 -8.01 -4.16 11.32
N LEU A 192 -6.76 -3.85 11.02
CA LEU A 192 -5.86 -4.72 10.28
C LEU A 192 -4.64 -5.04 11.14
N THR A 193 -4.15 -6.26 11.06
CA THR A 193 -2.99 -6.73 11.83
C THR A 193 -1.94 -7.35 10.93
N VAL A 194 -0.67 -7.18 11.28
CA VAL A 194 0.45 -7.92 10.68
C VAL A 194 1.06 -8.80 11.77
N PRO A 195 0.94 -10.13 11.67
CA PRO A 195 1.45 -11.03 12.68
C PRO A 195 2.96 -10.91 12.81
N ASN A 196 3.45 -10.95 14.05
CA ASN A 196 4.87 -10.96 14.33
C ASN A 196 5.55 -12.24 13.75
N PRO A 197 6.75 -12.12 13.16
CA PRO A 197 7.54 -13.28 12.77
C PRO A 197 8.06 -14.02 14.02
N PRO A 198 8.55 -15.27 13.87
CA PRO A 198 9.03 -16.06 15.01
C PRO A 198 10.31 -15.50 15.64
N ASP A 199 11.11 -14.73 14.91
CA ASP A 199 12.30 -14.08 15.45
C ASP A 199 11.91 -13.00 16.48
N PRO A 200 12.58 -12.88 17.64
CA PRO A 200 12.19 -11.95 18.71
C PRO A 200 12.35 -10.46 18.32
N VAL A 201 13.28 -10.17 17.41
CA VAL A 201 13.49 -8.84 16.85
C VAL A 201 13.78 -8.94 15.36
N SER A 202 13.40 -7.91 14.62
CA SER A 202 13.57 -7.94 13.17
C SER A 202 13.51 -6.55 12.53
N ARG A 203 13.99 -6.44 11.29
CA ARG A 203 14.07 -5.19 10.51
C ARG A 203 13.29 -5.24 9.19
N GLU A 204 12.43 -6.23 9.04
CA GLU A 204 11.58 -6.42 7.89
C GLU A 204 10.64 -5.24 7.67
N VAL A 205 10.23 -5.07 6.41
CA VAL A 205 9.18 -4.13 6.03
C VAL A 205 7.85 -4.83 6.26
N ARG A 206 7.01 -4.24 7.10
CA ARG A 206 5.63 -4.70 7.26
C ARG A 206 4.74 -3.96 6.29
N ARG A 207 3.76 -4.66 5.72
CA ARG A 207 2.84 -4.12 4.72
C ARG A 207 1.40 -4.42 5.12
N ILE A 208 0.55 -3.43 4.99
CA ILE A 208 -0.90 -3.58 5.13
C ILE A 208 -1.52 -3.01 3.87
N GLU A 209 -2.49 -3.74 3.32
CA GLU A 209 -3.27 -3.31 2.18
C GLU A 209 -4.75 -3.42 2.54
N PHE A 210 -5.55 -2.44 2.12
CA PHE A 210 -7.00 -2.48 2.28
C PHE A 210 -7.70 -1.71 1.17
N GLU A 211 -8.98 -2.01 0.96
CA GLU A 211 -9.79 -1.36 -0.05
C GLU A 211 -10.79 -0.39 0.61
N ALA A 212 -10.99 0.75 -0.05
CA ALA A 212 -11.96 1.75 0.35
C ALA A 212 -12.89 2.10 -0.81
N LEU A 213 -14.19 2.23 -0.53
CA LEU A 213 -15.24 2.68 -1.43
C LEU A 213 -15.79 4.01 -0.92
N GLY A 214 -15.84 5.01 -1.79
CA GLY A 214 -16.36 6.35 -1.45
C GLY A 214 -17.79 6.58 -1.96
N PRO A 215 -18.44 7.67 -1.52
CA PRO A 215 -19.77 8.02 -1.98
C PRO A 215 -19.77 8.54 -3.44
N PRO A 216 -20.88 8.43 -4.18
CA PRO A 216 -21.03 9.04 -5.50
C PRO A 216 -20.81 10.57 -5.50
N GLY A 217 -20.27 11.15 -6.59
CA GLY A 217 -20.08 12.61 -6.72
C GLY A 217 -18.89 13.18 -5.94
N ARG A 218 -17.80 12.41 -5.90
CA ARG A 218 -16.69 12.51 -4.94
C ARG A 218 -15.93 13.85 -4.93
N GLY A 219 -15.54 14.26 -3.72
CA GLY A 219 -14.47 15.23 -3.46
C GLY A 219 -13.28 14.59 -2.72
N PRO A 220 -12.19 15.33 -2.46
CA PRO A 220 -11.03 14.79 -1.74
C PRO A 220 -11.44 14.29 -0.34
N GLY A 221 -10.94 13.14 0.06
CA GLY A 221 -11.18 12.57 1.39
C GLY A 221 -9.87 12.33 2.11
N THR A 222 -9.75 12.81 3.36
CA THR A 222 -8.69 12.36 4.27
C THR A 222 -9.30 11.39 5.26
N PHE A 223 -8.71 10.20 5.36
CA PHE A 223 -9.08 9.17 6.30
C PHE A 223 -8.14 9.26 7.49
N PRO A 224 -8.67 9.51 8.69
CA PRO A 224 -7.94 9.23 9.91
C PRO A 224 -7.62 7.73 9.96
N ALA A 225 -6.34 7.41 10.02
CA ALA A 225 -5.86 6.10 10.39
C ALA A 225 -4.69 6.27 11.37
N TYR A 226 -4.44 5.26 12.17
CA TYR A 226 -3.25 5.21 13.01
C TYR A 226 -2.77 3.78 13.17
N ALA A 227 -1.47 3.60 13.34
CA ALA A 227 -0.87 2.33 13.65
C ALA A 227 -0.39 2.27 15.10
N LEU A 228 -0.47 1.09 15.70
CA LEU A 228 0.07 0.77 17.01
C LEU A 228 1.09 -0.35 16.86
N TYR A 229 2.25 -0.19 17.49
CA TYR A 229 3.34 -1.15 17.35
C TYR A 229 4.34 -1.08 18.50
N TYR A 230 5.05 -2.17 18.71
CA TYR A 230 6.22 -2.26 19.56
C TYR A 230 7.50 -2.10 18.76
N VAL A 231 8.35 -1.19 19.21
CA VAL A 231 9.60 -0.83 18.53
C VAL A 231 10.69 -0.57 19.56
N CYS A 232 11.92 -0.95 19.24
CA CYS A 232 13.09 -0.62 20.05
C CYS A 232 14.09 0.19 19.24
N GLU A 233 14.99 0.89 19.93
CA GLU A 233 16.22 1.41 19.35
C GLU A 233 17.45 0.90 20.10
N ASP A 234 18.51 0.61 19.35
CA ASP A 234 19.78 0.14 19.92
C ASP A 234 20.60 1.27 20.59
N VAL A 235 20.23 2.54 20.37
CA VAL A 235 20.99 3.70 20.90
C VAL A 235 20.82 3.82 22.42
N ASP A 236 19.58 3.73 22.91
CA ASP A 236 19.23 3.81 24.33
C ASP A 236 18.72 2.46 24.89
N GLY A 237 18.70 1.40 24.07
CA GLY A 237 18.22 0.06 24.45
C GLY A 237 16.76 0.02 24.90
N THR A 238 15.94 0.99 24.48
CA THR A 238 14.59 1.17 25.01
C THR A 238 13.55 0.64 24.02
N CYS A 239 12.72 -0.30 24.48
CA CYS A 239 11.56 -0.79 23.76
C CYS A 239 10.29 -0.04 24.20
N LEU A 240 9.47 0.32 23.22
CA LEU A 240 8.40 1.28 23.36
C LEU A 240 7.16 0.81 22.62
N TYR A 241 5.99 0.95 23.26
CA TYR A 241 4.71 0.90 22.58
C TYR A 241 4.35 2.29 22.05
N ARG A 242 4.08 2.38 20.75
CA ARG A 242 3.91 3.67 20.06
C ARG A 242 2.69 3.69 19.16
N ARG A 243 2.16 4.90 19.00
CA ARG A 243 1.13 5.25 18.04
C ARG A 243 1.72 6.13 16.94
N GLN A 244 1.38 5.84 15.69
CA GLN A 244 1.70 6.71 14.57
C GLN A 244 0.41 7.07 13.83
N ASP A 245 0.09 8.36 13.78
CA ASP A 245 -1.06 8.86 13.03
C ASP A 245 -0.70 8.90 11.53
N ILE A 246 -1.52 8.27 10.69
CA ILE A 246 -1.27 8.02 9.26
C ILE A 246 -2.49 8.53 8.47
N PRO A 247 -2.60 9.84 8.22
CA PRO A 247 -3.71 10.36 7.43
C PRO A 247 -3.60 9.85 5.99
N VAL A 248 -4.57 9.06 5.54
CA VAL A 248 -4.63 8.58 4.15
C VAL A 248 -5.42 9.58 3.32
N LYS A 249 -4.78 10.16 2.31
CA LYS A 249 -5.43 11.13 1.41
C LYS A 249 -5.81 10.46 0.11
N ILE A 250 -7.09 10.56 -0.25
CA ILE A 250 -7.60 10.10 -1.53
C ILE A 250 -8.06 11.33 -2.32
N GLU A 251 -7.30 11.65 -3.37
CA GLU A 251 -7.52 12.84 -4.19
C GLU A 251 -8.59 12.58 -5.28
N PRO A 252 -9.31 13.62 -5.76
CA PRO A 252 -10.37 13.49 -6.75
C PRO A 252 -9.85 13.01 -8.11
N GLY A 253 -8.69 13.53 -8.54
CA GLY A 253 -8.05 13.19 -9.81
C GLY A 253 -7.47 11.78 -9.87
N ALA A 254 -7.39 11.08 -8.72
CA ALA A 254 -7.07 9.67 -8.74
C ALA A 254 -8.16 8.86 -9.46
N LEU A 255 -9.42 9.32 -9.46
CA LEU A 255 -10.59 8.49 -9.82
C LEU A 255 -11.44 9.02 -10.97
N GLY A 256 -10.83 9.77 -11.87
CA GLY A 256 -11.52 10.39 -12.99
C GLY A 256 -12.26 11.66 -12.55
N THR A 257 -12.09 12.72 -13.35
CA THR A 257 -13.01 13.87 -13.30
C THR A 257 -14.10 13.58 -14.33
N PRO A 258 -15.38 13.93 -14.10
CA PRO A 258 -16.40 13.83 -15.14
C PRO A 258 -16.02 14.59 -16.41
#